data_AF-A0A2M6US86-F1
#
_entry.id   AF-A0A2M6US86-F1
#
_cell.length_a   1.000
_cell.length_b   1.000
_cell.length_c   1.000
_cell.angle_alpha   90.00
_cell.angle_beta   90.00
_cell.angle_gamma   90.00
#
_symmetry.space_group_name_H-M   'P 1'
#
loop_
_entity.id
_entity.type
_entity.pdbx_description
1 polymer ?
#
loop_
_entity_poly.entity_id
_entity_poly.type
_entity_poly.pdbx_seq_one_letter_code
_entity_poly.pdbx_strand_id
1 'polypeptide(L)'
;MKNTSHKRISKINLIYNCYLRFLALICLSLSIFYWIRLVGVFPGILWRFDLMPWQWQFASAILAILYPIALLGLWMYSLWGIILWCSAALIETIIIYYSNFIYQPFVSLFHGILFLVFVILQIMMIFLKDKKRL
;
A
#
# COMPACT_ATOMS: atom_id res chain seq x y z
N MET A 1 13.17 21.41 29.23
CA MET A 1 12.80 21.28 27.78
C MET A 1 13.08 19.90 27.16
N LYS A 2 14.06 19.09 27.60
CA LYS A 2 14.35 17.74 27.01
C LYS A 2 13.16 16.74 27.06
N ASN A 3 12.34 16.79 28.11
CA ASN A 3 11.28 15.80 28.36
C ASN A 3 10.10 15.88 27.37
N THR A 4 9.80 17.08 26.83
CA THR A 4 8.70 17.28 25.89
C THR A 4 9.04 16.76 24.48
N SER A 5 10.30 16.89 24.06
CA SER A 5 10.80 16.36 22.78
C SER A 5 10.75 14.83 22.75
N HIS A 6 11.21 14.17 23.82
CA HIS A 6 11.16 12.72 23.94
C HIS A 6 9.73 12.18 23.86
N LYS A 7 8.79 12.81 24.57
CA LYS A 7 7.36 12.45 24.55
C LYS A 7 6.74 12.63 23.16
N ARG A 8 7.13 13.66 22.40
CA ARG A 8 6.67 13.89 21.02
C ARG A 8 7.16 12.83 20.04
N ILE A 9 8.44 12.45 20.12
CA ILE A 9 9.02 11.38 19.28
C ILE A 9 8.33 10.04 19.56
N SER A 10 8.12 9.71 20.84
CA SER A 10 7.40 8.49 21.23
C SER A 10 5.98 8.43 20.66
N LYS A 11 5.22 9.53 20.73
CA LYS A 11 3.87 9.60 20.12
C LYS A 11 3.91 9.39 18.60
N ILE A 12 4.85 10.00 17.90
CA ILE A 12 4.95 9.89 16.44
C ILE A 12 5.36 8.48 16.01
N ASN A 13 6.27 7.84 16.75
CA ASN A 13 6.61 6.44 16.51
C ASN A 13 5.40 5.52 16.72
N LEU A 14 4.57 5.77 17.74
CA LEU A 14 3.33 5.02 17.96
C LEU A 14 2.35 5.19 16.80
N ILE A 15 2.13 6.43 16.35
CA ILE A 15 1.26 6.73 15.20
C ILE A 15 1.78 6.05 13.93
N TYR A 16 3.09 6.11 13.67
CA TYR A 16 3.72 5.47 12.53
C TYR A 16 3.58 3.95 12.55
N ASN A 17 3.82 3.32 13.70
CA ASN A 17 3.67 1.87 13.84
C ASN A 17 2.21 1.45 13.65
N CYS A 18 1.26 2.21 14.21
CA CYS A 18 -0.16 1.99 13.99
C CYS A 18 -0.54 2.11 12.50
N TYR A 19 -0.01 3.14 11.83
CA TYR A 19 -0.21 3.35 10.40
C TYR A 19 0.31 2.17 9.57
N LEU A 20 1.51 1.65 9.84
CA LEU A 20 2.05 0.49 9.13
C LEU A 20 1.22 -0.78 9.36
N ARG A 21 0.65 -0.97 10.56
CA ARG A 21 -0.28 -2.08 10.84
C ARG A 21 -1.58 -1.95 10.06
N PHE A 22 -2.12 -0.73 9.99
CA PHE A 22 -3.29 -0.45 9.18
C PHE A 22 -3.02 -0.71 7.69
N LEU A 23 -1.87 -0.27 7.18
CA LEU A 23 -1.46 -0.52 5.81
C LEU A 23 -1.27 -2.00 5.50
N ALA A 24 -0.70 -2.75 6.45
CA ALA A 24 -0.61 -4.20 6.37
C ALA A 24 -2.00 -4.85 6.21
N LEU A 25 -3.00 -4.44 6.99
CA LEU A 25 -4.38 -4.96 6.86
C LEU A 25 -5.04 -4.61 5.51
N ILE A 26 -4.70 -3.44 4.95
CA ILE A 26 -5.11 -3.08 3.58
C ILE A 26 -4.48 -4.05 2.57
N CYS A 27 -3.17 -4.29 2.67
CA CYS A 27 -2.49 -5.28 1.81
C CYS A 27 -3.08 -6.68 1.95
N LEU A 28 -3.48 -7.10 3.16
CA LEU A 28 -4.18 -8.37 3.35
C LEU A 28 -5.51 -8.40 2.58
N SER A 29 -6.30 -7.34 2.70
CA SER A 29 -7.59 -7.22 2.02
C SER A 29 -7.42 -7.23 0.49
N LEU A 30 -6.43 -6.51 -0.03
CA LEU A 30 -6.10 -6.49 -1.46
C LEU A 30 -5.56 -7.84 -1.94
N SER A 31 -4.74 -8.52 -1.14
CA SER A 31 -4.28 -9.89 -1.45
C SER A 31 -5.45 -10.84 -1.65
N ILE A 32 -6.41 -10.83 -0.72
CA ILE A 32 -7.61 -11.66 -0.79
C ILE A 32 -8.44 -11.28 -2.03
N PHE A 33 -8.63 -9.99 -2.27
CA PHE A 33 -9.34 -9.48 -3.45
C PHE A 33 -8.74 -10.00 -4.77
N TYR A 34 -7.42 -9.91 -4.92
CA TYR A 34 -6.74 -10.39 -6.12
C TYR A 34 -6.75 -11.91 -6.25
N TRP A 35 -6.68 -12.65 -5.14
CA TRP A 35 -6.84 -14.12 -5.16
C TRP A 35 -8.25 -14.54 -5.58
N ILE A 36 -9.28 -13.90 -5.06
CA ILE A 36 -10.68 -14.14 -5.47
C ILE A 36 -10.84 -13.92 -6.98
N ARG A 37 -10.22 -12.85 -7.49
CA ARG A 37 -10.21 -12.50 -8.91
C ARG A 37 -9.45 -13.53 -9.77
N LEU A 38 -8.35 -14.08 -9.29
CA LEU A 38 -7.61 -15.14 -9.97
C LEU A 38 -8.40 -16.46 -10.01
N VAL A 39 -9.06 -16.82 -8.90
CA VAL A 39 -9.88 -18.04 -8.80
C VAL A 39 -11.14 -17.94 -9.67
N GLY A 40 -11.63 -16.72 -9.94
CA GLY A 40 -12.82 -16.54 -10.77
C GLY A 40 -14.13 -16.75 -10.02
N VAL A 41 -14.15 -16.45 -8.70
CA VAL A 41 -15.31 -16.69 -7.82
C VAL A 41 -16.57 -15.94 -8.31
N PHE A 42 -16.40 -14.73 -8.84
CA PHE A 42 -17.51 -13.90 -9.31
C PHE A 42 -17.59 -13.87 -10.85
N PRO A 43 -18.80 -13.81 -11.43
CA PRO A 43 -18.95 -13.65 -12.86
C PRO A 43 -18.56 -12.23 -13.31
N GLY A 44 -17.90 -12.13 -14.48
CA GLY A 44 -17.59 -10.85 -15.11
C GLY A 44 -16.21 -10.83 -15.79
N ILE A 45 -16.06 -9.95 -16.78
CA ILE A 45 -14.84 -9.85 -17.61
C ILE A 45 -13.58 -9.57 -16.79
N LEU A 46 -13.70 -8.80 -15.70
CA LEU A 46 -12.60 -8.44 -14.78
C LEU A 46 -12.61 -9.22 -13.46
N TRP A 47 -13.49 -10.21 -13.33
CA TRP A 47 -13.58 -11.05 -12.14
C TRP A 47 -13.10 -12.48 -12.38
N ARG A 48 -12.88 -12.81 -13.65
CA ARG A 48 -12.41 -14.11 -14.12
C ARG A 48 -11.12 -13.96 -14.91
N PHE A 49 -10.07 -14.63 -14.44
CA PHE A 49 -8.73 -14.54 -15.02
C PHE A 49 -8.71 -14.87 -16.51
N ASP A 50 -9.44 -15.88 -16.94
CA ASP A 50 -9.53 -16.33 -18.33
C ASP A 50 -10.22 -15.32 -19.26
N LEU A 51 -11.11 -14.47 -18.72
CA LEU A 51 -11.84 -13.46 -19.48
C LEU A 51 -11.15 -12.09 -19.50
N MET A 52 -10.16 -11.87 -18.63
CA MET A 52 -9.50 -10.59 -18.51
C MET A 52 -8.67 -10.24 -19.75
N PRO A 53 -8.59 -8.94 -20.10
CA PRO A 53 -7.55 -8.46 -21.00
C PRO A 53 -6.16 -8.81 -20.47
N TRP A 54 -5.22 -9.05 -21.38
CA TRP A 54 -3.87 -9.50 -21.03
C TRP A 54 -3.16 -8.59 -20.01
N GLN A 55 -3.42 -7.27 -20.04
CA GLN A 55 -2.84 -6.33 -19.06
C GLN A 55 -3.30 -6.67 -17.64
N TRP A 56 -4.60 -6.97 -17.47
CA TRP A 56 -5.20 -7.29 -16.18
C TRP A 56 -4.87 -8.70 -15.70
N GLN A 57 -4.64 -9.65 -16.61
CA GLN A 57 -4.11 -10.97 -16.26
C GLN A 57 -2.73 -10.84 -15.62
N PHE A 58 -1.82 -10.13 -16.30
CA PHE A 58 -0.46 -9.91 -15.81
C PHE A 58 -0.46 -9.15 -14.48
N ALA A 59 -1.23 -8.05 -14.41
CA ALA A 59 -1.34 -7.25 -13.20
C ALA A 59 -1.90 -8.06 -12.03
N SER A 60 -3.00 -8.79 -12.22
CA SER A 60 -3.64 -9.56 -11.14
C SER A 60 -2.73 -10.66 -10.61
N ALA A 61 -1.96 -11.33 -11.48
CA ALA A 61 -0.98 -12.34 -11.06
C ALA A 61 0.15 -11.74 -10.21
N ILE A 62 0.70 -10.59 -10.63
CA ILE A 62 1.77 -9.91 -9.89
C ILE A 62 1.26 -9.36 -8.56
N LEU A 63 0.12 -8.68 -8.57
CA LEU A 63 -0.46 -8.05 -7.38
C LEU A 63 -0.87 -9.10 -6.34
N ALA A 64 -1.37 -10.26 -6.78
CA ALA A 64 -1.65 -11.41 -5.91
C ALA A 64 -0.44 -11.95 -5.14
N ILE A 65 0.79 -11.67 -5.60
CA ILE A 65 2.04 -12.04 -4.95
C ILE A 65 2.60 -10.86 -4.15
N LEU A 66 2.61 -9.67 -4.73
CA LEU A 66 3.19 -8.48 -4.10
C LEU A 66 2.47 -8.08 -2.81
N TYR A 67 1.13 -8.06 -2.79
CA TYR A 67 0.38 -7.64 -1.60
C TYR A 67 0.60 -8.53 -0.37
N PRO A 68 0.55 -9.88 -0.44
CA PRO A 68 0.82 -10.71 0.74
C PRO A 68 2.26 -10.60 1.23
N ILE A 69 3.22 -10.43 0.33
CA ILE A 69 4.62 -10.21 0.69
C ILE A 69 4.80 -8.83 1.35
N ALA A 70 4.21 -7.78 0.78
CA ALA A 70 4.22 -6.43 1.34
C ALA A 70 3.54 -6.38 2.71
N LEU A 71 2.43 -7.09 2.89
CA LEU A 71 1.74 -7.29 4.16
C LEU A 71 2.71 -7.76 5.25
N LEU A 72 3.47 -8.84 4.99
CA LEU A 72 4.40 -9.40 5.97
C LEU A 72 5.51 -8.39 6.31
N GLY A 73 6.09 -7.75 5.30
CA GLY A 73 7.12 -6.73 5.50
C GLY A 73 6.63 -5.53 6.32
N LEU A 74 5.42 -5.04 6.04
CA LEU A 74 4.81 -3.92 6.76
C LEU A 74 4.45 -4.30 8.20
N TRP A 75 3.95 -5.51 8.43
CA TRP A 75 3.63 -6.03 9.76
C TRP A 75 4.87 -6.13 10.66
N MET A 76 6.01 -6.48 10.07
CA MET A 76 7.32 -6.54 10.71
C MET A 76 8.04 -5.17 10.78
N TYR A 77 7.40 -4.09 10.33
CA TYR A 77 7.98 -2.74 10.28
C TYR A 77 9.26 -2.65 9.44
N SER A 78 9.36 -3.47 8.39
CA SER A 78 10.55 -3.56 7.56
C SER A 78 10.46 -2.69 6.31
N LEU A 79 11.59 -2.10 5.90
CA LEU A 79 11.68 -1.18 4.76
C LEU A 79 11.28 -1.84 3.44
N TRP A 80 11.60 -3.12 3.25
CA TRP A 80 11.26 -3.84 2.01
C TRP A 80 9.74 -3.99 1.83
N GLY A 81 8.97 -4.10 2.92
CA GLY A 81 7.51 -4.13 2.85
C GLY A 81 6.91 -2.83 2.29
N ILE A 82 7.50 -1.68 2.64
CA ILE A 82 7.11 -0.37 2.11
C ILE A 82 7.43 -0.30 0.61
N ILE A 83 8.62 -0.74 0.19
CA ILE A 83 9.02 -0.73 -1.22
C ILE A 83 8.06 -1.58 -2.06
N LEU A 84 7.75 -2.79 -1.59
CA LEU A 84 6.84 -3.68 -2.30
C LEU A 84 5.41 -3.15 -2.37
N TRP A 85 4.92 -2.53 -1.29
CA TRP A 85 3.62 -1.86 -1.32
C TRP A 85 3.60 -0.71 -2.34
N CYS A 86 4.64 0.14 -2.37
CA CYS A 86 4.76 1.21 -3.36
C CYS A 86 4.78 0.65 -4.79
N SER A 87 5.54 -0.42 -5.04
CA SER A 87 5.57 -1.09 -6.34
C SER A 87 4.20 -1.65 -6.74
N ALA A 88 3.49 -2.29 -5.81
CA ALA A 88 2.14 -2.81 -6.06
C ALA A 88 1.15 -1.68 -6.41
N ALA A 89 1.13 -0.61 -5.61
CA ALA A 89 0.29 0.56 -5.85
C ALA A 89 0.59 1.24 -7.20
N LEU A 90 1.87 1.29 -7.59
CA LEU A 90 2.30 1.85 -8.87
C LEU A 90 1.82 0.99 -10.05
N ILE A 91 2.00 -0.33 -9.98
CA ILE A 91 1.54 -1.26 -11.02
C ILE A 91 0.02 -1.14 -11.19
N GLU A 92 -0.72 -1.19 -10.09
CA GLU A 92 -2.19 -1.07 -10.13
C GLU A 92 -2.63 0.28 -10.72
N THR A 93 -1.99 1.37 -10.34
CA THR A 93 -2.27 2.71 -10.88
C THR A 93 -1.99 2.82 -12.38
N ILE A 94 -0.85 2.29 -12.85
CA ILE A 94 -0.51 2.30 -14.28
C ILE A 94 -1.54 1.51 -15.09
N ILE A 95 -1.93 0.33 -14.60
CA ILE A 95 -2.88 -0.53 -15.30
C ILE A 95 -4.26 0.12 -15.38
N ILE A 96 -4.74 0.74 -14.28
CA ILE A 96 -5.99 1.51 -14.28
C ILE A 96 -5.94 2.66 -15.28
N TYR A 97 -4.82 3.40 -15.32
CA TYR A 97 -4.63 4.52 -16.24
C TYR A 97 -4.68 4.08 -17.71
N TYR A 98 -3.92 3.03 -18.08
CA TYR A 98 -3.89 2.53 -19.46
C TYR A 98 -5.17 1.83 -19.89
N SER A 99 -5.93 1.26 -18.95
CA SER A 99 -7.16 0.53 -19.26
C SER A 99 -8.33 1.46 -19.62
N ASN A 100 -8.16 2.79 -19.65
CA ASN A 100 -9.20 3.80 -19.92
C ASN A 100 -10.51 3.59 -19.12
N PHE A 101 -10.42 2.90 -17.98
CA PHE A 101 -11.59 2.49 -17.22
C PHE A 101 -12.07 3.66 -16.37
N ILE A 102 -13.01 4.45 -16.91
CA ILE A 102 -13.67 5.60 -16.29
C ILE A 102 -14.30 5.25 -14.90
N TYR A 103 -14.48 3.96 -14.59
CA TYR A 103 -15.28 3.49 -13.46
C TYR A 103 -14.53 3.08 -12.18
N GLN A 104 -13.19 3.16 -12.11
CA GLN A 104 -12.44 2.84 -10.86
C GLN A 104 -11.36 3.86 -10.42
N PRO A 105 -11.60 5.19 -10.51
CA PRO A 105 -10.65 6.18 -9.98
C PRO A 105 -10.47 6.06 -8.45
N PHE A 106 -11.44 5.47 -7.75
CA PHE A 106 -11.43 5.33 -6.30
C PHE A 106 -10.23 4.53 -5.76
N VAL A 107 -9.82 3.46 -6.45
CA VAL A 107 -8.71 2.61 -6.01
C VAL A 107 -7.38 3.36 -6.13
N SER A 108 -7.15 4.05 -7.25
CA SER A 108 -5.94 4.84 -7.45
C SER A 108 -5.89 6.07 -6.52
N LEU A 109 -7.03 6.75 -6.31
CA LEU A 109 -7.13 7.85 -5.34
C LEU A 109 -6.85 7.37 -3.91
N PHE A 110 -7.37 6.20 -3.53
CA PHE A 110 -7.10 5.60 -2.23
C PHE A 110 -5.61 5.30 -2.02
N HIS A 111 -4.96 4.68 -3.01
CA HIS A 111 -3.50 4.48 -2.97
C HIS A 111 -2.73 5.80 -2.91
N GLY A 112 -3.16 6.82 -3.65
CA GLY A 112 -2.57 8.17 -3.60
C GLY A 112 -2.66 8.82 -2.22
N ILE A 113 -3.82 8.73 -1.55
CA ILE A 113 -4.02 9.25 -0.20
C ILE A 113 -3.10 8.55 0.80
N LEU A 114 -3.02 7.22 0.74
CA LEU A 114 -2.13 6.43 1.59
C LEU A 114 -0.66 6.82 1.37
N PHE A 115 -0.25 6.98 0.11
CA PHE A 115 1.11 7.41 -0.23
C PHE A 115 1.42 8.79 0.34
N LEU A 116 0.48 9.73 0.22
CA LEU A 116 0.63 11.08 0.75
C LEU A 116 0.78 11.07 2.28
N VAL A 117 -0.04 10.30 2.99
CA VAL A 117 0.07 10.14 4.46
C VAL A 117 1.41 9.54 4.84
N PHE A 118 1.89 8.53 4.10
CA PHE A 118 3.20 7.92 4.34
C PHE A 118 4.34 8.93 4.17
N VAL A 119 4.33 9.72 3.09
CA VAL A 119 5.34 10.75 2.83
C VAL A 119 5.36 11.80 3.94
N ILE A 120 4.18 12.27 4.39
CA ILE A 120 4.08 13.22 5.50
C ILE A 120 4.72 12.65 6.77
N LEU A 121 4.38 11.41 7.14
CA LEU A 121 4.92 10.77 8.35
C LEU A 121 6.44 10.59 8.27
N GLN A 122 6.99 10.22 7.11
CA GLN A 122 8.43 10.10 6.90
C GLN A 122 9.14 11.45 7.03
N ILE A 123 8.61 12.48 6.38
CA ILE A 123 9.16 13.84 6.45
C ILE A 123 9.15 14.33 7.91
N MET A 124 8.04 14.14 8.63
CA MET A 124 7.93 14.50 10.05
C MET A 124 8.98 13.80 10.92
N MET A 125 9.27 12.51 10.67
CA MET A 125 10.30 11.76 11.39
C MET A 125 11.70 12.30 11.12
N ILE A 126 12.03 12.60 9.86
CA ILE A 126 13.35 13.11 9.46
C ILE A 126 13.62 14.46 10.16
N PHE A 127 12.67 15.40 10.07
CA PHE A 127 12.80 16.72 10.72
C PHE A 127 12.94 16.63 12.24
N LEU A 128 12.30 15.65 12.88
CA LEU A 128 12.41 15.43 14.32
C LEU A 128 13.75 14.84 14.74
N LYS A 129 14.35 14.02 13.88
CA LYS A 129 15.66 13.41 14.12
C LYS A 129 16.78 14.44 13.96
N ASP A 130 16.67 15.34 12.98
CA ASP A 130 17.60 16.45 12.78
C ASP A 130 17.56 17.46 13.93
N LYS A 131 16.38 17.81 14.44
CA LYS A 131 16.24 18.70 15.60
C LYS A 131 16.84 18.14 16.90
N LYS A 132 17.23 16.86 16.92
CA LYS A 132 17.88 16.19 18.06
C LYS A 132 19.41 16.16 17.95
N ARG A 133 19.97 16.44 16.76
CA ARG A 133 21.42 16.50 16.50
C ARG A 133 22.03 17.89 16.71
N LEU A 134 21.21 18.94 16.70
CA LEU A 134 21.54 20.33 17.07
C LEU A 134 21.22 20.57 18.55
#